data_AF-A0A2T0KPN9-F1
#
_entry.id   AF-A0A2T0KPN9-F1
#
_cell.length_a   1.000
_cell.length_b   1.000
_cell.length_c   1.000
_cell.angle_alpha   90.00
_cell.angle_beta   90.00
_cell.angle_gamma   90.00
#
_symmetry.space_group_name_H-M   'P 1'
#
loop_
_entity.id
_entity.type
_entity.pdbx_description
1 polymer ?
#
loop_
_entity_poly.entity_id
_entity_poly.type
_entity_poly.pdbx_seq_one_letter_code
_entity_poly.pdbx_strand_id
1 'polypeptide(L)'
;MTAAGTPPLDLLTLADVEAARDLLAGVVKETPLIPSRPLSEITGVPVWLKCENQQRAGSYKVRGAYTRISRLSPAERARGVVAASAGNHAQGVALAAGLLGARATVFMPEGAPLPKVSATKGYGAAVEYAGTSVDDALEAANDFARTTGAILIHPFDHPDVIAGQGTVALEILAQCPEATTIVTAVGGGGLISGLAVAAKALRPDIRIVGVQASGAAAYPVSLAAGTPTKLDSCATIADGIAVLRPGDLTFAHVAKLVDEVVTVNDEDLSAALLVLLERHKSVVEPAGAAAVAALMTGAYAPHAGPVVAILSGGNIDPMLLLRVIEHGLASAGRFLRLAVRCTDRPGQLARLLREIAEQRANIVDVNHSRQSPRLSFGEVEVALSVETRGPAHSSALIKALRDAGYRVAILADTTP
;
A
#
# COMPACT_ATOMS: atom_id res chain seq x y z
N MET A 1 -40.18 -16.77 -11.98
CA MET A 1 -39.59 -15.54 -12.55
C MET A 1 -38.08 -15.70 -12.54
N THR A 2 -37.53 -16.11 -13.68
CA THR A 2 -36.10 -16.26 -13.90
C THR A 2 -35.45 -14.88 -13.94
N ALA A 3 -34.43 -14.67 -13.10
CA ALA A 3 -33.65 -13.45 -13.06
C ALA A 3 -33.12 -13.14 -14.47
N ALA A 4 -33.44 -11.96 -14.99
CA ALA A 4 -32.85 -11.45 -16.21
C ALA A 4 -31.34 -11.32 -15.98
N GLY A 5 -30.55 -12.18 -16.63
CA GLY A 5 -29.10 -12.13 -16.55
C GLY A 5 -28.62 -10.79 -17.08
N THR A 6 -27.82 -10.09 -16.28
CA THR A 6 -27.02 -8.95 -16.72
C THR A 6 -26.25 -9.38 -17.97
N PRO A 7 -26.26 -8.60 -19.08
CA PRO A 7 -25.44 -8.93 -20.25
C PRO A 7 -23.97 -9.10 -19.81
N PRO A 8 -23.22 -10.04 -20.41
CA PRO A 8 -21.83 -10.25 -20.05
C PRO A 8 -21.05 -8.94 -20.23
N LEU A 9 -20.34 -8.51 -19.20
CA LEU A 9 -19.44 -7.36 -19.28
C LEU A 9 -18.30 -7.69 -20.25
N ASP A 10 -18.14 -6.89 -21.29
CA ASP A 10 -17.05 -7.06 -22.25
C ASP A 10 -15.71 -6.75 -21.57
N LEU A 11 -14.81 -7.74 -21.58
CA LEU A 11 -13.45 -7.54 -21.10
C LEU A 11 -12.66 -6.68 -22.09
N LEU A 12 -11.73 -5.91 -21.54
CA LEU A 12 -10.79 -5.13 -22.34
C LEU A 12 -9.85 -6.05 -23.11
N THR A 13 -9.36 -5.51 -24.22
CA THR A 13 -8.43 -6.17 -25.13
C THR A 13 -7.03 -5.54 -25.04
N LEU A 14 -6.04 -6.22 -25.61
CA LEU A 14 -4.69 -5.65 -25.75
C LEU A 14 -4.70 -4.32 -26.52
N ALA A 15 -5.54 -4.20 -27.55
CA ALA A 15 -5.65 -2.99 -28.36
C ALA A 15 -6.12 -1.77 -27.52
N ASP A 16 -6.98 -1.99 -26.52
CA ASP A 16 -7.38 -0.92 -25.60
C ASP A 16 -6.19 -0.38 -24.79
N VAL A 17 -5.31 -1.29 -24.34
CA VAL A 17 -4.11 -0.96 -23.57
C VAL A 17 -3.05 -0.29 -24.47
N GLU A 18 -2.87 -0.76 -25.69
CA GLU A 18 -1.96 -0.14 -26.66
C GLU A 18 -2.41 1.27 -27.04
N ALA A 19 -3.71 1.47 -27.28
CA ALA A 19 -4.27 2.80 -27.49
C ALA A 19 -4.06 3.72 -26.27
N ALA A 20 -4.11 3.17 -25.04
CA ALA A 20 -3.80 3.92 -23.84
C ALA A 20 -2.30 4.26 -23.72
N ARG A 21 -1.40 3.35 -24.11
CA ARG A 21 0.06 3.61 -24.18
C ARG A 21 0.36 4.80 -25.09
N ASP A 22 -0.26 4.84 -26.26
CA ASP A 22 -0.03 5.90 -27.24
C ASP A 22 -0.50 7.27 -26.70
N LEU A 23 -1.62 7.32 -25.96
CA LEU A 23 -2.09 8.53 -25.26
C LEU A 23 -1.14 8.98 -24.12
N LEU A 24 -0.44 8.04 -23.49
CA LEU A 24 0.42 8.30 -22.34
C LEU A 24 1.86 8.66 -22.73
N ALA A 25 2.21 8.54 -24.02
CA ALA A 25 3.52 8.87 -24.54
C ALA A 25 3.89 10.34 -24.25
N GLY A 26 5.05 10.57 -23.62
CA GLY A 26 5.50 11.91 -23.20
C GLY A 26 4.78 12.48 -21.97
N VAL A 27 3.75 11.79 -21.46
CA VAL A 27 2.99 12.20 -20.28
C VAL A 27 3.50 11.47 -19.05
N VAL A 28 3.58 10.15 -19.10
CA VAL A 28 4.09 9.33 -17.99
C VAL A 28 5.54 8.97 -18.23
N LYS A 29 6.26 8.65 -17.14
CA LYS A 29 7.61 8.10 -17.24
C LYS A 29 7.51 6.60 -17.51
N GLU A 30 8.39 6.07 -18.36
CA GLU A 30 8.72 4.66 -18.26
C GLU A 30 9.48 4.46 -16.93
N THR A 31 8.87 3.74 -15.99
CA THR A 31 9.47 3.61 -14.65
C THR A 31 10.57 2.55 -14.65
N PRO A 32 11.60 2.68 -13.79
CA PRO A 32 12.68 1.71 -13.73
C PRO A 32 12.19 0.31 -13.37
N LEU A 33 12.85 -0.71 -13.94
CA LEU A 33 12.78 -2.10 -13.52
C LEU A 33 14.14 -2.48 -12.93
N ILE A 34 14.20 -2.65 -11.60
CA ILE A 34 15.47 -2.85 -10.88
C ILE A 34 15.58 -4.28 -10.32
N PRO A 35 16.75 -4.95 -10.41
CA PRO A 35 16.90 -6.29 -9.85
C PRO A 35 16.97 -6.20 -8.32
N SER A 36 16.36 -7.17 -7.64
CA SER A 36 16.38 -7.30 -6.19
C SER A 36 17.12 -8.58 -5.78
N ARG A 37 18.41 -8.43 -5.49
CA ARG A 37 19.21 -9.54 -4.97
C ARG A 37 18.66 -10.12 -3.65
N PRO A 38 18.28 -9.31 -2.63
CA PRO A 38 17.75 -9.85 -1.38
C PRO A 38 16.48 -10.68 -1.57
N LEU A 39 15.55 -10.23 -2.44
CA LEU A 39 14.33 -11.00 -2.72
C LEU A 39 14.62 -12.23 -3.58
N SER A 40 15.62 -12.15 -4.46
CA SER A 40 16.05 -13.32 -5.23
C SER A 40 16.62 -14.42 -4.33
N GLU A 41 17.39 -14.03 -3.30
CA GLU A 41 17.91 -14.96 -2.29
C GLU A 41 16.80 -15.58 -1.45
N ILE A 42 15.76 -14.81 -1.09
CA ILE A 42 14.60 -15.31 -0.32
C ILE A 42 13.74 -16.27 -1.14
N THR A 43 13.46 -15.94 -2.40
CA THR A 43 12.52 -16.69 -3.25
C THR A 43 13.18 -17.82 -4.05
N GLY A 44 14.51 -17.84 -4.14
CA GLY A 44 15.26 -18.82 -4.93
C GLY A 44 15.22 -18.60 -6.44
N VAL A 45 14.58 -17.53 -6.93
CA VAL A 45 14.47 -17.18 -8.35
C VAL A 45 14.79 -15.70 -8.56
N PRO A 46 15.17 -15.25 -9.77
CA PRO A 46 15.40 -13.82 -10.00
C PRO A 46 14.15 -12.97 -9.73
N VAL A 47 14.29 -11.90 -8.94
CA VAL A 47 13.22 -10.94 -8.63
C VAL A 47 13.60 -9.55 -9.13
N TRP A 48 12.65 -8.87 -9.76
CA TRP A 48 12.76 -7.49 -10.21
C TRP A 48 11.65 -6.64 -9.58
N LEU A 49 11.94 -5.35 -9.38
CA LEU A 49 11.01 -4.36 -8.84
C LEU A 49 10.63 -3.36 -9.92
N LYS A 50 9.34 -3.26 -10.25
CA LYS A 50 8.82 -2.22 -11.15
C LYS A 50 8.44 -0.99 -10.32
N CYS A 51 9.18 0.09 -10.48
CA CYS A 51 9.17 1.24 -9.57
C CYS A 51 8.09 2.29 -9.89
N GLU A 52 6.80 1.91 -9.86
CA GLU A 52 5.69 2.86 -10.06
C GLU A 52 5.58 3.92 -8.94
N ASN A 53 6.22 3.70 -7.79
CA ASN A 53 6.41 4.72 -6.75
C ASN A 53 7.22 5.95 -7.23
N GLN A 54 7.98 5.81 -8.32
CA GLN A 54 8.76 6.90 -8.94
C GLN A 54 8.03 7.59 -10.11
N GLN A 55 6.80 7.16 -10.41
CA GLN A 55 5.96 7.79 -11.41
C GLN A 55 5.59 9.22 -10.99
N ARG A 56 5.13 10.04 -11.95
CA ARG A 56 4.54 11.34 -11.64
C ARG A 56 3.37 11.17 -10.66
N ALA A 57 3.24 12.11 -9.71
CA ALA A 57 2.32 11.99 -8.58
C ALA A 57 2.57 10.77 -7.66
N GLY A 58 3.74 10.12 -7.74
CA GLY A 58 4.20 9.13 -6.77
C GLY A 58 3.53 7.75 -6.85
N SER A 59 2.76 7.45 -7.90
CA SER A 59 2.13 6.14 -8.09
C SER A 59 1.67 5.92 -9.54
N TYR A 60 1.25 4.68 -9.85
CA TYR A 60 0.71 4.32 -11.16
C TYR A 60 -0.58 5.07 -11.55
N LYS A 61 -1.31 5.67 -10.58
CA LYS A 61 -2.68 6.18 -10.78
C LYS A 61 -2.81 7.22 -11.90
N VAL A 62 -1.76 7.99 -12.16
CA VAL A 62 -1.74 8.99 -13.24
C VAL A 62 -2.02 8.36 -14.60
N ARG A 63 -1.65 7.10 -14.84
CA ARG A 63 -1.82 6.43 -16.13
C ARG A 63 -3.31 6.33 -16.49
N GLY A 64 -4.10 5.60 -15.69
CA GLY A 64 -5.54 5.51 -15.95
C GLY A 64 -6.31 6.81 -15.77
N ALA A 65 -5.90 7.70 -14.85
CA ALA A 65 -6.54 9.01 -14.72
C ALA A 65 -6.37 9.86 -15.98
N TYR A 66 -5.15 9.92 -16.52
CA TYR A 66 -4.88 10.64 -17.76
C TYR A 66 -5.60 10.03 -18.96
N THR A 67 -5.55 8.70 -19.13
CA THR A 67 -6.27 8.01 -20.22
C THR A 67 -7.76 8.32 -20.20
N ARG A 68 -8.39 8.33 -19.02
CA ARG A 68 -9.81 8.67 -18.90
C ARG A 68 -10.09 10.12 -19.28
N ILE A 69 -9.33 11.07 -18.72
CA ILE A 69 -9.58 12.50 -18.93
C ILE A 69 -9.24 12.91 -20.38
N SER A 70 -8.24 12.29 -21.00
CA SER A 70 -7.86 12.58 -22.39
C SER A 70 -8.94 12.18 -23.39
N ARG A 71 -9.70 11.13 -23.06
CA ARG A 71 -10.81 10.60 -23.88
C ARG A 71 -12.13 11.36 -23.71
N LEU A 72 -12.21 12.29 -22.76
CA LEU A 72 -13.37 13.18 -22.64
C LEU A 72 -13.45 14.09 -23.87
N SER A 73 -14.66 14.25 -24.38
CA SER A 73 -14.98 15.26 -25.39
C SER A 73 -14.66 16.67 -24.87
N PRO A 74 -14.44 17.65 -25.76
CA PRO A 74 -14.24 19.04 -25.33
C PRO A 74 -15.37 19.57 -24.44
N ALA A 75 -16.62 19.19 -24.73
CA ALA A 75 -17.79 19.59 -23.94
C ALA A 75 -17.79 18.95 -22.54
N GLU A 76 -17.43 17.66 -22.42
CA GLU A 76 -17.27 17.00 -21.12
C GLU A 76 -16.13 17.63 -20.31
N ARG A 77 -14.97 17.85 -20.95
CA ARG A 77 -13.80 18.44 -20.31
C ARG A 77 -14.06 19.86 -19.80
N ALA A 78 -14.84 20.66 -20.54
CA ALA A 78 -15.21 22.02 -20.15
C ALA A 78 -16.08 22.08 -18.88
N ARG A 79 -16.90 21.03 -18.63
CA ARG A 79 -17.68 20.88 -17.38
C ARG A 79 -16.80 20.53 -16.19
N GLY A 80 -15.57 20.10 -16.43
CA GLY A 80 -14.63 19.69 -15.40
C GLY A 80 -14.79 18.22 -15.00
N VAL A 81 -13.90 17.79 -14.12
CA VAL A 81 -13.84 16.42 -13.60
C VAL A 81 -13.93 16.44 -12.09
N VAL A 82 -14.49 15.37 -11.54
CA VAL A 82 -14.61 15.18 -10.09
C VAL A 82 -14.09 13.81 -9.68
N ALA A 83 -13.47 13.71 -8.51
CA ALA A 83 -13.06 12.45 -7.92
C ALA A 83 -13.24 12.47 -6.41
N ALA A 84 -13.36 11.30 -5.79
CA ALA A 84 -13.30 11.13 -4.35
C ALA A 84 -12.12 10.23 -3.98
N SER A 85 -11.18 10.75 -3.22
CA SER A 85 -10.03 10.00 -2.72
C SER A 85 -9.20 10.85 -1.77
N ALA A 86 -8.80 10.29 -0.63
CA ALA A 86 -7.80 10.91 0.25
C ALA A 86 -6.34 10.62 -0.18
N GLY A 87 -6.11 10.05 -1.38
CA GLY A 87 -4.89 9.33 -1.71
C GLY A 87 -4.36 9.49 -3.13
N ASN A 88 -3.72 8.44 -3.63
CA ASN A 88 -3.03 8.42 -4.92
C ASN A 88 -3.93 8.77 -6.11
N HIS A 89 -5.21 8.39 -6.05
CA HIS A 89 -6.15 8.69 -7.12
C HIS A 89 -6.42 10.19 -7.22
N ALA A 90 -6.58 10.89 -6.10
CA ALA A 90 -6.75 12.34 -6.09
C ALA A 90 -5.59 13.07 -6.77
N GLN A 91 -4.36 12.70 -6.44
CA GLN A 91 -3.17 13.31 -7.04
C GLN A 91 -3.05 12.95 -8.53
N GLY A 92 -3.37 11.71 -8.91
CA GLY A 92 -3.40 11.27 -10.31
C GLY A 92 -4.41 12.05 -11.15
N VAL A 93 -5.63 12.25 -10.64
CA VAL A 93 -6.68 13.05 -11.29
C VAL A 93 -6.30 14.52 -11.36
N ALA A 94 -5.82 15.11 -10.27
CA ALA A 94 -5.42 16.51 -10.23
C ALA A 94 -4.32 16.81 -11.24
N LEU A 95 -3.26 15.97 -11.25
CA LEU A 95 -2.17 16.10 -12.22
C LEU A 95 -2.66 15.93 -13.66
N ALA A 96 -3.44 14.88 -13.93
CA ALA A 96 -3.94 14.61 -15.28
C ALA A 96 -4.86 15.72 -15.81
N ALA A 97 -5.75 16.23 -14.96
CA ALA A 97 -6.64 17.34 -15.30
C ALA A 97 -5.85 18.62 -15.63
N GLY A 98 -4.86 18.96 -14.79
CA GLY A 98 -3.99 20.11 -15.03
C GLY A 98 -3.24 20.03 -16.36
N LEU A 99 -2.71 18.86 -16.73
CA LEU A 99 -2.02 18.65 -18.01
C LEU A 99 -2.94 18.74 -19.22
N LEU A 100 -4.23 18.45 -19.06
CA LEU A 100 -5.22 18.44 -20.12
C LEU A 100 -6.08 19.70 -20.16
N GLY A 101 -5.80 20.69 -19.30
CA GLY A 101 -6.56 21.93 -19.18
C GLY A 101 -7.98 21.76 -18.63
N ALA A 102 -8.23 20.69 -17.89
CA ALA A 102 -9.52 20.43 -17.24
C ALA A 102 -9.53 20.97 -15.81
N ARG A 103 -10.67 21.49 -15.36
CA ARG A 103 -10.89 21.81 -13.94
C ARG A 103 -11.10 20.51 -13.17
N ALA A 104 -10.42 20.33 -12.04
CA ALA A 104 -10.58 19.18 -11.16
C ALA A 104 -11.08 19.61 -9.78
N THR A 105 -12.15 18.95 -9.31
CA THR A 105 -12.63 19.01 -7.93
C THR A 105 -12.42 17.65 -7.28
N VAL A 106 -11.79 17.61 -6.12
CA VAL A 106 -11.52 16.37 -5.38
C VAL A 106 -12.17 16.43 -4.01
N PHE A 107 -13.06 15.48 -3.75
CA PHE A 107 -13.66 15.29 -2.44
C PHE A 107 -12.76 14.41 -1.57
N MET A 108 -12.52 14.86 -0.34
CA MET A 108 -11.73 14.16 0.67
C MET A 108 -12.45 14.15 2.01
N PRO A 109 -12.29 13.11 2.85
CA PRO A 109 -12.77 13.15 4.22
C PRO A 109 -12.00 14.22 5.03
N GLU A 110 -12.62 14.77 6.07
CA GLU A 110 -12.01 15.80 6.92
C GLU A 110 -10.67 15.38 7.55
N GLY A 111 -10.50 14.08 7.82
CA GLY A 111 -9.27 13.49 8.38
C GLY A 111 -8.19 13.15 7.35
N ALA A 112 -8.29 13.58 6.09
CA ALA A 112 -7.32 13.25 5.05
C ALA A 112 -5.90 13.76 5.41
N PRO A 113 -4.84 12.95 5.21
CA PRO A 113 -3.48 13.36 5.55
C PRO A 113 -3.06 14.66 4.86
N LEU A 114 -2.56 15.62 5.64
CA LEU A 114 -2.15 16.95 5.16
C LEU A 114 -1.18 16.89 3.96
N PRO A 115 -0.18 16.00 3.90
CA PRO A 115 0.68 15.89 2.73
C PRO A 115 -0.09 15.54 1.45
N LYS A 116 -1.10 14.66 1.54
CA LYS A 116 -1.90 14.22 0.38
C LYS A 116 -2.86 15.31 -0.09
N VAL A 117 -3.46 16.06 0.84
CA VAL A 117 -4.25 17.27 0.55
C VAL A 117 -3.37 18.32 -0.14
N SER A 118 -2.20 18.61 0.43
CA SER A 118 -1.30 19.65 -0.05
C SER A 118 -0.77 19.34 -1.44
N ALA A 119 -0.39 18.08 -1.70
CA ALA A 119 0.02 17.62 -3.03
C ALA A 119 -1.11 17.77 -4.06
N THR A 120 -2.34 17.41 -3.69
CA THR A 120 -3.51 17.49 -4.59
C THR A 120 -3.81 18.95 -4.97
N LYS A 121 -3.79 19.87 -4.00
CA LYS A 121 -3.90 21.32 -4.24
C LYS A 121 -2.72 21.84 -5.08
N GLY A 122 -1.51 21.35 -4.81
CA GLY A 122 -0.29 21.71 -5.55
C GLY A 122 -0.33 21.32 -7.03
N TYR A 123 -1.10 20.30 -7.40
CA TYR A 123 -1.38 19.96 -8.81
C TYR A 123 -2.53 20.77 -9.43
N GLY A 124 -3.14 21.70 -8.70
CA GLY A 124 -4.15 22.64 -9.21
C GLY A 124 -5.60 22.20 -9.06
N ALA A 125 -5.88 21.12 -8.32
CA ALA A 125 -7.26 20.73 -8.04
C ALA A 125 -7.87 21.54 -6.88
N ALA A 126 -9.16 21.85 -6.99
CA ALA A 126 -9.97 22.28 -5.86
C ALA A 126 -10.20 21.07 -4.94
N VAL A 127 -9.98 21.23 -3.63
CA VAL A 127 -10.23 20.17 -2.65
C VAL A 127 -11.39 20.60 -1.78
N GLU A 128 -12.43 19.78 -1.76
CA GLU A 128 -13.62 19.92 -0.93
C GLU A 128 -13.63 18.83 0.13
N TYR A 129 -13.93 19.20 1.37
CA TYR A 129 -14.06 18.21 2.44
C TYR A 129 -15.51 17.73 2.54
N ALA A 130 -15.70 16.42 2.65
CA ALA A 130 -17.01 15.82 2.82
C ALA A 130 -16.94 14.59 3.72
N GLY A 131 -17.67 14.67 4.84
CA GLY A 131 -17.82 13.59 5.80
C GLY A 131 -16.51 13.15 6.45
N THR A 132 -16.58 11.97 7.06
CA THR A 132 -15.50 11.37 7.84
C THR A 132 -14.88 10.16 7.16
N SER A 133 -15.55 9.63 6.13
CA SER A 133 -15.14 8.44 5.39
C SER A 133 -14.91 8.71 3.90
N VAL A 134 -14.20 7.80 3.22
CA VAL A 134 -14.05 7.86 1.75
C VAL A 134 -15.39 7.60 1.05
N ASP A 135 -16.28 6.81 1.66
CA ASP A 135 -17.63 6.56 1.14
C ASP A 135 -18.46 7.85 1.16
N ASP A 136 -18.37 8.65 2.23
CA ASP A 136 -19.04 9.96 2.34
C ASP A 136 -18.53 10.93 1.26
N ALA A 137 -17.21 10.96 1.07
CA ALA A 137 -16.58 11.77 0.03
C ALA A 137 -17.00 11.33 -1.38
N LEU A 138 -17.20 10.03 -1.61
CA LEU A 138 -17.67 9.48 -2.87
C LEU A 138 -19.14 9.83 -3.14
N GLU A 139 -20.01 9.78 -2.13
CA GLU A 139 -21.39 10.24 -2.23
C GLU A 139 -21.44 11.73 -2.61
N ALA A 140 -20.67 12.57 -1.92
CA ALA A 140 -20.57 14.00 -2.24
C ALA A 140 -20.03 14.26 -3.66
N ALA A 141 -19.04 13.49 -4.12
CA ALA A 141 -18.52 13.58 -5.48
C ALA A 141 -19.56 13.18 -6.54
N ASN A 142 -20.39 12.16 -6.27
CA ASN A 142 -21.50 11.78 -7.15
C ASN A 142 -22.57 12.88 -7.23
N ASP A 143 -22.90 13.49 -6.10
CA ASP A 143 -23.84 14.62 -6.04
C ASP A 143 -23.32 15.85 -6.77
N PHE A 144 -22.02 16.15 -6.62
CA PHE A 144 -21.37 17.21 -7.38
C PHE A 144 -21.39 16.92 -8.90
N ALA A 145 -21.08 15.69 -9.31
CA ALA A 145 -21.16 15.28 -10.72
C ALA A 145 -22.58 15.48 -11.29
N ARG A 146 -23.60 15.05 -10.53
CA ARG A 146 -25.02 15.14 -10.92
C ARG A 146 -25.52 16.57 -11.03
N THR A 147 -25.09 17.46 -10.14
CA THR A 147 -25.55 18.86 -10.09
C THR A 147 -24.82 19.78 -11.06
N THR A 148 -23.52 19.56 -11.28
CA THR A 148 -22.68 20.44 -12.11
C THR A 148 -22.46 19.91 -13.53
N GLY A 149 -22.71 18.61 -13.75
CA GLY A 149 -22.35 17.92 -14.98
C GLY A 149 -20.87 17.58 -15.11
N ALA A 150 -20.06 17.80 -14.06
CA ALA A 150 -18.68 17.35 -14.01
C ALA A 150 -18.58 15.82 -14.14
N ILE A 151 -17.52 15.34 -14.79
CA ILE A 151 -17.35 13.90 -15.02
C ILE A 151 -16.64 13.25 -13.85
N LEU A 152 -17.30 12.28 -13.22
CA LEU A 152 -16.67 11.44 -12.19
C LEU A 152 -15.57 10.57 -12.81
N ILE A 153 -14.36 10.67 -12.27
CA ILE A 153 -13.22 9.83 -12.64
C ILE A 153 -13.10 8.71 -11.62
N HIS A 154 -13.57 7.52 -11.97
CA HIS A 154 -13.55 6.37 -11.06
C HIS A 154 -12.10 5.93 -10.76
N PRO A 155 -11.76 5.54 -9.51
CA PRO A 155 -10.41 5.12 -9.13
C PRO A 155 -9.90 3.79 -9.73
N PHE A 156 -10.77 2.99 -10.35
CA PHE A 156 -10.42 1.65 -10.83
C PHE A 156 -11.46 1.02 -11.78
N ASP A 157 -12.77 1.14 -11.51
CA ASP A 157 -13.83 0.42 -12.22
C ASP A 157 -14.30 1.15 -13.49
N HIS A 158 -13.37 1.39 -14.41
CA HIS A 158 -13.67 2.05 -15.67
C HIS A 158 -12.73 1.54 -16.78
N PRO A 159 -13.23 1.27 -18.00
CA PRO A 159 -12.40 0.77 -19.11
C PRO A 159 -11.14 1.59 -19.36
N ASP A 160 -11.26 2.92 -19.57
CA ASP A 160 -10.11 3.80 -19.78
C ASP A 160 -9.06 3.74 -18.64
N VAL A 161 -9.54 3.57 -17.39
CA VAL A 161 -8.65 3.50 -16.23
C VAL A 161 -7.88 2.19 -16.25
N ILE A 162 -8.56 1.06 -16.45
CA ILE A 162 -7.97 -0.27 -16.58
C ILE A 162 -6.96 -0.30 -17.74
N ALA A 163 -7.35 0.23 -18.90
CA ALA A 163 -6.49 0.32 -20.08
C ALA A 163 -5.20 1.10 -19.78
N GLY A 164 -5.32 2.28 -19.17
CA GLY A 164 -4.18 3.08 -18.78
C GLY A 164 -3.26 2.36 -17.78
N GLN A 165 -3.82 1.67 -16.79
CA GLN A 165 -2.99 0.91 -15.84
C GLN A 165 -2.28 -0.27 -16.49
N GLY A 166 -2.89 -0.90 -17.51
CA GLY A 166 -2.30 -2.02 -18.23
C GLY A 166 -1.01 -1.69 -18.97
N THR A 167 -0.76 -0.41 -19.25
CA THR A 167 0.51 0.03 -19.87
C THR A 167 1.74 -0.33 -19.04
N VAL A 168 1.59 -0.52 -17.73
CA VAL A 168 2.67 -1.02 -16.86
C VAL A 168 3.15 -2.41 -17.31
N ALA A 169 2.24 -3.30 -17.73
CA ALA A 169 2.61 -4.63 -18.21
C ALA A 169 3.33 -4.58 -19.56
N LEU A 170 2.95 -3.65 -20.44
CA LEU A 170 3.67 -3.42 -21.70
C LEU A 170 5.13 -3.02 -21.44
N GLU A 171 5.35 -2.10 -20.48
CA GLU A 171 6.69 -1.72 -20.07
C GLU A 171 7.46 -2.88 -19.44
N ILE A 172 6.83 -3.64 -18.52
CA ILE A 172 7.45 -4.80 -17.89
C ILE A 172 7.92 -5.80 -18.94
N LEU A 173 7.07 -6.16 -19.90
CA LEU A 173 7.41 -7.16 -20.93
C LEU A 173 8.41 -6.63 -21.97
N ALA A 174 8.51 -5.32 -22.15
CA ALA A 174 9.58 -4.73 -22.95
C ALA A 174 10.93 -4.75 -22.20
N GLN A 175 10.91 -4.48 -20.88
CA GLN A 175 12.10 -4.39 -20.04
C GLN A 175 12.62 -5.75 -19.55
N CYS A 176 11.74 -6.74 -19.40
CA CYS A 176 12.05 -8.12 -18.99
C CYS A 176 11.14 -9.10 -19.76
N PRO A 177 11.45 -9.38 -21.04
CA PRO A 177 10.64 -10.24 -21.89
C PRO A 177 10.49 -11.67 -21.36
N GLU A 178 11.43 -12.14 -20.54
CA GLU A 178 11.46 -13.48 -19.94
C GLU A 178 10.62 -13.62 -18.66
N ALA A 179 10.01 -12.54 -18.15
CA ALA A 179 9.23 -12.55 -16.93
C ALA A 179 8.19 -13.70 -16.92
N THR A 180 8.16 -14.46 -15.82
CA THR A 180 7.26 -15.61 -15.63
C THR A 180 6.05 -15.25 -14.77
N THR A 181 6.21 -14.27 -13.88
CA THR A 181 5.15 -13.81 -12.97
C THR A 181 5.21 -12.30 -12.76
N ILE A 182 4.05 -11.65 -12.75
CA ILE A 182 3.87 -10.27 -12.27
C ILE A 182 3.05 -10.31 -10.96
N VAL A 183 3.60 -9.74 -9.90
CA VAL A 183 2.96 -9.65 -8.57
C VAL A 183 2.63 -8.19 -8.26
N THR A 184 1.39 -7.90 -7.88
CA THR A 184 0.95 -6.52 -7.59
C THR A 184 -0.04 -6.44 -6.44
N ALA A 185 -0.08 -5.29 -5.79
CA ALA A 185 -1.13 -4.96 -4.82
C ALA A 185 -2.50 -4.85 -5.49
N VAL A 186 -3.57 -5.23 -4.77
CA VAL A 186 -4.96 -5.21 -5.24
C VAL A 186 -5.86 -4.52 -4.23
N GLY A 187 -6.33 -3.32 -4.58
CA GLY A 187 -7.47 -2.66 -3.94
C GLY A 187 -8.75 -3.02 -4.69
N GLY A 188 -9.30 -2.06 -5.45
CA GLY A 188 -10.47 -2.29 -6.31
C GLY A 188 -10.17 -2.99 -7.64
N GLY A 189 -8.93 -3.43 -7.89
CA GLY A 189 -8.58 -4.29 -9.04
C GLY A 189 -8.20 -3.62 -10.37
N GLY A 190 -8.23 -2.29 -10.47
CA GLY A 190 -7.95 -1.60 -11.74
C GLY A 190 -6.55 -1.87 -12.31
N LEU A 191 -5.52 -1.87 -11.45
CA LEU A 191 -4.15 -2.16 -11.85
C LEU A 191 -3.99 -3.60 -12.34
N ILE A 192 -4.35 -4.58 -11.50
CA ILE A 192 -4.19 -6.00 -11.83
C ILE A 192 -5.02 -6.42 -13.04
N SER A 193 -6.20 -5.84 -13.24
CA SER A 193 -7.04 -6.08 -14.43
C SER A 193 -6.31 -5.63 -15.69
N GLY A 194 -5.76 -4.41 -15.70
CA GLY A 194 -5.03 -3.88 -16.85
C GLY A 194 -3.76 -4.67 -17.13
N LEU A 195 -3.01 -5.04 -16.08
CA LEU A 195 -1.84 -5.88 -16.21
C LEU A 195 -2.20 -7.23 -16.83
N ALA A 196 -3.26 -7.87 -16.35
CA ALA A 196 -3.69 -9.18 -16.83
C ALA A 196 -4.11 -9.15 -18.31
N VAL A 197 -4.87 -8.12 -18.73
CA VAL A 197 -5.28 -7.93 -20.13
C VAL A 197 -4.07 -7.89 -21.06
N ALA A 198 -3.09 -7.04 -20.77
CA ALA A 198 -1.93 -6.86 -21.63
C ALA A 198 -0.96 -8.06 -21.55
N ALA A 199 -0.65 -8.52 -20.34
CA ALA A 199 0.34 -9.55 -20.13
C ALA A 199 -0.11 -10.90 -20.67
N LYS A 200 -1.36 -11.33 -20.40
CA LYS A 200 -1.89 -12.61 -20.90
C LYS A 200 -2.08 -12.61 -22.42
N ALA A 201 -2.37 -11.46 -23.04
CA ALA A 201 -2.48 -11.36 -24.48
C ALA A 201 -1.12 -11.53 -25.19
N LEU A 202 -0.04 -10.99 -24.60
CA LEU A 202 1.31 -11.07 -25.16
C LEU A 202 2.06 -12.35 -24.76
N ARG A 203 1.82 -12.85 -23.55
CA ARG A 203 2.45 -14.03 -22.96
C ARG A 203 1.39 -14.84 -22.20
N PRO A 204 0.63 -15.72 -22.87
CA PRO A 204 -0.47 -16.46 -22.22
C PRO A 204 -0.06 -17.25 -20.96
N ASP A 205 1.19 -17.74 -20.92
CA ASP A 205 1.74 -18.52 -19.81
C ASP A 205 2.22 -17.66 -18.62
N ILE A 206 2.28 -16.33 -18.74
CA ILE A 206 2.72 -15.48 -17.64
C ILE A 206 1.70 -15.53 -16.50
N ARG A 207 2.15 -15.66 -15.26
CA ARG A 207 1.27 -15.62 -14.09
C ARG A 207 1.03 -14.19 -13.62
N ILE A 208 -0.19 -13.89 -13.22
CA ILE A 208 -0.60 -12.62 -12.62
C ILE A 208 -1.12 -12.91 -11.22
N VAL A 209 -0.46 -12.33 -10.23
CA VAL A 209 -0.74 -12.58 -8.81
C VAL A 209 -1.09 -11.27 -8.12
N GLY A 210 -2.26 -11.26 -7.48
CA GLY A 210 -2.73 -10.17 -6.65
C GLY A 210 -2.37 -10.34 -5.19
N VAL A 211 -2.07 -9.24 -4.51
CA VAL A 211 -1.84 -9.23 -3.07
C VAL A 211 -2.77 -8.23 -2.40
N GLN A 212 -3.51 -8.67 -1.39
CA GLN A 212 -4.32 -7.79 -0.53
C GLN A 212 -3.78 -7.76 0.90
N ALA A 213 -4.01 -6.66 1.60
CA ALA A 213 -3.91 -6.67 3.06
C ALA A 213 -5.05 -7.53 3.62
N SER A 214 -4.76 -8.39 4.60
CA SER A 214 -5.73 -9.32 5.19
C SER A 214 -6.95 -8.58 5.77
N GLY A 215 -6.74 -7.42 6.40
CA GLY A 215 -7.79 -6.55 6.91
C GLY A 215 -8.60 -5.80 5.85
N ALA A 216 -8.31 -6.00 4.55
CA ALA A 216 -9.01 -5.39 3.42
C ALA A 216 -9.21 -6.40 2.24
N ALA A 217 -9.25 -7.70 2.54
CA ALA A 217 -9.17 -8.76 1.54
C ALA A 217 -10.53 -9.11 0.88
N ALA A 218 -11.09 -8.18 0.09
CA ALA A 218 -12.41 -8.36 -0.52
C ALA A 218 -12.44 -9.34 -1.71
N TYR A 219 -11.31 -9.56 -2.40
CA TYR A 219 -11.25 -10.44 -3.57
C TYR A 219 -11.37 -11.92 -3.24
N PRO A 220 -10.66 -12.49 -2.24
CA PRO A 220 -10.83 -13.90 -1.88
C PRO A 220 -12.28 -14.29 -1.62
N VAL A 221 -13.02 -13.47 -0.85
CA VAL A 221 -14.45 -13.68 -0.57
C VAL A 221 -15.29 -13.54 -1.85
N SER A 222 -15.02 -12.53 -2.67
CA SER A 222 -15.76 -12.30 -3.92
C SER A 222 -15.54 -13.42 -4.94
N LEU A 223 -14.31 -13.93 -5.06
CA LEU A 223 -13.96 -15.03 -5.97
C LEU A 223 -14.63 -16.33 -5.52
N ALA A 224 -14.62 -16.62 -4.22
CA ALA A 224 -15.33 -17.77 -3.66
C ALA A 224 -16.86 -17.68 -3.88
N ALA A 225 -17.42 -16.48 -3.79
CA ALA A 225 -18.84 -16.23 -4.03
C ALA A 225 -19.22 -16.15 -5.53
N GLY A 226 -18.23 -16.02 -6.42
CA GLY A 226 -18.45 -15.80 -7.85
C GLY A 226 -19.03 -14.42 -8.21
N THR A 227 -19.07 -13.47 -7.27
CA THR A 227 -19.63 -12.13 -7.45
C THR A 227 -18.96 -11.10 -6.53
N PRO A 228 -18.85 -9.82 -6.92
CA PRO A 228 -18.28 -8.78 -6.08
C PRO A 228 -19.05 -8.65 -4.76
N THR A 229 -18.39 -8.99 -3.66
CA THR A 229 -18.94 -9.03 -2.31
C THR A 229 -18.33 -7.92 -1.47
N LYS A 230 -19.17 -7.16 -0.77
CA LYS A 230 -18.73 -6.08 0.13
C LYS A 230 -18.33 -6.67 1.49
N LEU A 231 -17.17 -6.28 2.01
CA LEU A 231 -16.76 -6.54 3.38
C LEU A 231 -17.51 -5.64 4.36
N ASP A 232 -17.75 -6.12 5.58
CA ASP A 232 -18.39 -5.33 6.64
C ASP A 232 -17.51 -4.17 7.12
N SER A 233 -16.19 -4.37 7.11
CA SER A 233 -15.22 -3.36 7.53
C SER A 233 -13.87 -3.57 6.85
N CYS A 234 -13.01 -2.55 6.94
CA CYS A 234 -11.65 -2.58 6.43
C CYS A 234 -10.73 -1.89 7.43
N ALA A 235 -9.66 -2.57 7.85
CA ALA A 235 -8.67 -2.04 8.77
C ALA A 235 -7.26 -2.49 8.34
N THR A 236 -6.46 -1.56 7.82
CA THR A 236 -5.08 -1.82 7.41
C THR A 236 -4.30 -0.52 7.30
N ILE A 237 -2.98 -0.57 7.50
CA ILE A 237 -2.07 0.54 7.17
C ILE A 237 -1.98 0.80 5.64
N ALA A 238 -2.41 -0.15 4.80
CA ALA A 238 -2.35 -0.06 3.34
C ALA A 238 -3.56 0.67 2.74
N ASP A 239 -3.66 1.98 3.02
CA ASP A 239 -4.79 2.81 2.61
C ASP A 239 -5.08 2.78 1.08
N GLY A 240 -4.04 2.64 0.26
CA GLY A 240 -4.18 2.55 -1.21
C GLY A 240 -4.89 1.28 -1.72
N ILE A 241 -5.02 0.25 -0.89
CA ILE A 241 -5.74 -1.00 -1.20
C ILE A 241 -6.88 -1.31 -0.21
N ALA A 242 -7.21 -0.37 0.67
CA ALA A 242 -8.31 -0.45 1.63
C ALA A 242 -9.68 -0.28 0.93
N VAL A 243 -10.09 -1.29 0.16
CA VAL A 243 -11.32 -1.26 -0.66
C VAL A 243 -12.29 -2.33 -0.20
N LEU A 244 -13.49 -1.92 0.23
CA LEU A 244 -14.51 -2.81 0.81
C LEU A 244 -15.13 -3.78 -0.20
N ARG A 245 -15.20 -3.39 -1.48
CA ARG A 245 -15.85 -4.20 -2.52
C ARG A 245 -15.09 -4.04 -3.84
N PRO A 246 -14.79 -5.13 -4.58
CA PRO A 246 -14.30 -5.04 -5.95
C PRO A 246 -15.27 -4.26 -6.85
N GLY A 247 -14.72 -3.68 -7.93
CA GLY A 247 -15.52 -3.16 -9.03
C GLY A 247 -16.17 -4.30 -9.81
N ASP A 248 -17.26 -4.03 -10.51
CA ASP A 248 -17.96 -5.04 -11.29
C ASP A 248 -17.13 -5.44 -12.53
N LEU A 249 -16.58 -4.43 -13.22
CA LEU A 249 -15.72 -4.65 -14.39
C LEU A 249 -14.38 -5.25 -13.97
N THR A 250 -13.75 -4.73 -12.91
CA THR A 250 -12.47 -5.28 -12.44
C THR A 250 -12.61 -6.70 -11.90
N PHE A 251 -13.72 -7.04 -11.24
CA PHE A 251 -13.98 -8.43 -10.84
C PHE A 251 -14.09 -9.36 -12.04
N ALA A 252 -14.81 -8.98 -13.09
CA ALA A 252 -14.93 -9.79 -14.31
C ALA A 252 -13.55 -10.08 -14.94
N HIS A 253 -12.64 -9.11 -14.94
CA HIS A 253 -11.26 -9.29 -15.39
C HIS A 253 -10.48 -10.22 -14.48
N VAL A 254 -10.52 -9.97 -13.16
CA VAL A 254 -9.76 -10.75 -12.18
C VAL A 254 -10.21 -12.21 -12.19
N ALA A 255 -11.52 -12.47 -12.16
CA ALA A 255 -12.07 -13.83 -12.17
C ALA A 255 -11.69 -14.63 -13.43
N LYS A 256 -11.42 -13.96 -14.56
CA LYS A 256 -11.09 -14.63 -15.83
C LYS A 256 -9.59 -14.68 -16.14
N LEU A 257 -8.80 -13.70 -15.73
CA LEU A 257 -7.42 -13.52 -16.21
C LEU A 257 -6.35 -13.59 -15.11
N VAL A 258 -6.71 -13.47 -13.84
CA VAL A 258 -5.75 -13.48 -12.72
C VAL A 258 -5.64 -14.89 -12.16
N ASP A 259 -4.40 -15.36 -11.98
CA ASP A 259 -4.13 -16.75 -11.58
C ASP A 259 -4.35 -16.97 -10.09
N GLU A 260 -4.08 -15.96 -9.27
CA GLU A 260 -4.12 -16.09 -7.81
C GLU A 260 -4.25 -14.74 -7.11
N VAL A 261 -4.95 -14.70 -5.97
CA VAL A 261 -4.97 -13.55 -5.06
C VAL A 261 -4.62 -14.03 -3.66
N VAL A 262 -3.48 -13.59 -3.14
CA VAL A 262 -2.97 -13.93 -1.80
C VAL A 262 -3.13 -12.76 -0.84
N THR A 263 -2.94 -13.01 0.46
CA THR A 263 -3.05 -12.00 1.50
C THR A 263 -1.78 -11.92 2.35
N VAL A 264 -1.53 -10.73 2.89
CA VAL A 264 -0.46 -10.44 3.87
C VAL A 264 -1.03 -9.55 4.97
N ASN A 265 -0.47 -9.61 6.18
CA ASN A 265 -0.89 -8.73 7.28
C ASN A 265 -0.09 -7.42 7.33
N ASP A 266 -0.44 -6.52 8.23
CA ASP A 266 0.20 -5.20 8.35
C ASP A 266 1.64 -5.28 8.88
N GLU A 267 1.95 -6.32 9.67
CA GLU A 267 3.31 -6.62 10.13
C GLU A 267 4.21 -7.00 8.94
N ASP A 268 3.71 -7.83 8.02
CA ASP A 268 4.40 -8.25 6.79
C ASP A 268 4.68 -7.04 5.89
N LEU A 269 3.69 -6.16 5.73
CA LEU A 269 3.82 -4.92 4.97
C LEU A 269 4.90 -4.00 5.57
N SER A 270 4.92 -3.89 6.90
CA SER A 270 5.91 -3.08 7.61
C SER A 270 7.32 -3.64 7.46
N ALA A 271 7.48 -4.96 7.56
CA ALA A 271 8.76 -5.63 7.31
C ALA A 271 9.26 -5.43 5.87
N ALA A 272 8.35 -5.53 4.88
CA ALA A 272 8.67 -5.29 3.49
C ALA A 272 9.12 -3.83 3.23
N LEU A 273 8.44 -2.87 3.85
CA LEU A 273 8.82 -1.46 3.78
C LEU A 273 10.23 -1.22 4.34
N LEU A 274 10.56 -1.82 5.49
CA LEU A 274 11.90 -1.71 6.05
C LEU A 274 12.96 -2.28 5.10
N VAL A 275 12.72 -3.44 4.47
CA VAL A 275 13.64 -4.02 3.49
C VAL A 275 13.81 -3.13 2.26
N LEU A 276 12.73 -2.53 1.76
CA LEU A 276 12.78 -1.60 0.63
C LEU A 276 13.60 -0.35 0.98
N LEU A 277 13.40 0.21 2.16
CA LEU A 277 14.16 1.36 2.64
C LEU A 277 15.65 1.02 2.83
N GLU A 278 15.97 -0.12 3.47
CA GLU A 278 17.34 -0.48 3.81
C GLU A 278 18.13 -1.04 2.63
N ARG A 279 17.50 -1.81 1.74
CA ARG A 279 18.22 -2.53 0.67
C ARG A 279 18.07 -1.87 -0.69
N HIS A 280 16.95 -1.21 -0.96
CA HIS A 280 16.67 -0.58 -2.26
C HIS A 280 16.69 0.95 -2.19
N LYS A 281 16.80 1.54 -0.99
CA LYS A 281 16.82 2.99 -0.77
C LYS A 281 15.59 3.68 -1.36
N SER A 282 14.47 2.95 -1.34
CA SER A 282 13.22 3.37 -1.97
C SER A 282 12.19 3.69 -0.89
N VAL A 283 11.61 4.89 -0.98
CA VAL A 283 10.44 5.25 -0.17
C VAL A 283 9.21 4.71 -0.91
N VAL A 284 8.47 3.86 -0.22
CA VAL A 284 7.29 3.15 -0.72
C VAL A 284 6.19 3.29 0.34
N GLU A 285 4.93 3.33 -0.08
CA GLU A 285 3.79 3.29 0.86
C GLU A 285 3.40 1.82 1.17
N PRO A 286 2.60 1.53 2.22
CA PRO A 286 2.32 0.13 2.57
C PRO A 286 1.63 -0.65 1.46
N ALA A 287 0.68 -0.05 0.74
CA ALA A 287 0.10 -0.65 -0.47
C ALA A 287 1.15 -0.98 -1.54
N GLY A 288 2.12 -0.09 -1.75
CA GLY A 288 3.22 -0.29 -2.69
C GLY A 288 4.19 -1.41 -2.30
N ALA A 289 4.23 -1.80 -1.02
CA ALA A 289 5.09 -2.87 -0.54
C ALA A 289 4.42 -4.26 -0.57
N ALA A 290 3.13 -4.36 -0.86
CA ALA A 290 2.37 -5.61 -0.74
C ALA A 290 2.95 -6.76 -1.58
N ALA A 291 3.35 -6.49 -2.83
CA ALA A 291 3.98 -7.50 -3.68
C ALA A 291 5.29 -8.04 -3.09
N VAL A 292 6.07 -7.17 -2.44
CA VAL A 292 7.32 -7.54 -1.78
C VAL A 292 7.05 -8.33 -0.50
N ALA A 293 6.06 -7.92 0.30
CA ALA A 293 5.62 -8.64 1.49
C ALA A 293 5.22 -10.08 1.15
N ALA A 294 4.41 -10.29 0.10
CA ALA A 294 3.98 -11.63 -0.29
C ALA A 294 5.13 -12.56 -0.69
N LEU A 295 6.17 -12.01 -1.33
CA LEU A 295 7.38 -12.76 -1.68
C LEU A 295 8.26 -13.05 -0.47
N MET A 296 8.37 -12.10 0.46
CA MET A 296 9.18 -12.24 1.68
C MET A 296 8.61 -13.26 2.65
N THR A 297 7.29 -13.33 2.78
CA THR A 297 6.59 -14.23 3.72
C THR A 297 6.38 -15.62 3.13
N GLY A 298 6.55 -15.78 1.81
CA GLY A 298 6.16 -16.98 1.09
C GLY A 298 4.65 -17.13 0.92
N ALA A 299 3.85 -16.11 1.26
CA ALA A 299 2.42 -16.09 0.93
C ALA A 299 2.19 -16.28 -0.58
N TYR A 300 3.13 -15.80 -1.40
CA TYR A 300 3.31 -16.29 -2.76
C TYR A 300 4.73 -16.84 -2.95
N ALA A 301 4.85 -18.13 -3.26
CA ALA A 301 6.11 -18.80 -3.54
C ALA A 301 6.24 -19.09 -5.06
N PRO A 302 7.08 -18.34 -5.79
CA PRO A 302 7.26 -18.56 -7.22
C PRO A 302 8.04 -19.85 -7.50
N HIS A 303 7.61 -20.61 -8.51
CA HIS A 303 8.27 -21.85 -8.94
C HIS A 303 9.29 -21.63 -10.07
N ALA A 304 9.17 -20.50 -10.77
CA ALA A 304 10.04 -20.09 -11.86
C ALA A 304 10.16 -18.57 -11.86
N GLY A 305 11.31 -18.06 -12.26
CA GLY A 305 11.56 -16.63 -12.47
C GLY A 305 12.00 -16.32 -13.91
N PRO A 306 12.17 -15.03 -14.25
CA PRO A 306 12.12 -13.90 -13.32
C PRO A 306 10.71 -13.48 -12.88
N VAL A 307 10.58 -13.10 -11.60
CA VAL A 307 9.36 -12.54 -11.01
C VAL A 307 9.47 -11.01 -10.96
N VAL A 308 8.40 -10.31 -11.33
CA VAL A 308 8.34 -8.85 -11.26
C VAL A 308 7.35 -8.43 -10.18
N ALA A 309 7.84 -7.82 -9.10
CA ALA A 309 7.03 -7.23 -8.05
C ALA A 309 6.84 -5.73 -8.31
N ILE A 310 5.60 -5.25 -8.29
CA ILE A 310 5.29 -3.84 -8.54
C ILE A 310 5.32 -3.04 -7.23
N LEU A 311 6.15 -2.00 -7.19
CA LEU A 311 6.12 -0.97 -6.14
C LEU A 311 5.07 0.07 -6.51
N SER A 312 3.80 -0.17 -6.18
CA SER A 312 2.68 0.57 -6.78
C SER A 312 2.62 2.07 -6.44
N GLY A 313 3.21 2.50 -5.32
CA GLY A 313 3.19 3.91 -4.92
C GLY A 313 4.12 4.22 -3.76
N GLY A 314 4.44 5.50 -3.60
CA GLY A 314 5.39 6.02 -2.61
C GLY A 314 4.86 7.17 -1.75
N ASN A 315 3.56 7.47 -1.81
CA ASN A 315 2.95 8.60 -1.12
C ASN A 315 2.59 8.25 0.34
N ILE A 316 3.63 8.02 1.14
CA ILE A 316 3.48 7.72 2.56
C ILE A 316 3.50 9.01 3.40
N ASP A 317 2.60 9.09 4.39
CA ASP A 317 2.65 10.16 5.40
C ASP A 317 3.91 10.00 6.27
N PRO A 318 4.70 11.05 6.52
CA PRO A 318 5.93 10.94 7.31
C PRO A 318 5.73 10.38 8.73
N MET A 319 4.61 10.67 9.39
CA MET A 319 4.30 10.10 10.71
C MET A 319 3.94 8.62 10.62
N LEU A 320 3.26 8.21 9.55
CA LEU A 320 3.05 6.79 9.27
C LEU A 320 4.39 6.08 8.98
N LEU A 321 5.27 6.71 8.20
CA LEU A 321 6.59 6.15 7.89
C LEU A 321 7.42 5.94 9.16
N LEU A 322 7.44 6.90 10.10
CA LEU A 322 8.11 6.74 11.38
C LEU A 322 7.58 5.52 12.15
N ARG A 323 6.25 5.40 12.30
CA ARG A 323 5.63 4.27 12.98
C ARG A 323 5.95 2.94 12.32
N VAL A 324 5.93 2.88 10.99
CA VAL A 324 6.27 1.66 10.25
C VAL A 324 7.75 1.29 10.41
N ILE A 325 8.66 2.27 10.42
CA ILE A 325 10.09 2.01 10.66
C ILE A 325 10.29 1.45 12.07
N GLU A 326 9.69 2.07 13.08
CA GLU A 326 9.76 1.58 14.47
C GLU A 326 9.21 0.15 14.58
N HIS A 327 8.02 -0.08 14.02
CA HIS A 327 7.37 -1.38 14.05
C HIS A 327 8.16 -2.46 13.29
N GLY A 328 8.67 -2.13 12.11
CA GLY A 328 9.54 -3.02 11.33
C GLY A 328 10.84 -3.37 12.05
N LEU A 329 11.46 -2.39 12.72
CA LEU A 329 12.65 -2.64 13.56
C LEU A 329 12.31 -3.51 14.77
N ALA A 330 11.13 -3.32 15.37
CA ALA A 330 10.66 -4.14 16.48
C ALA A 330 10.43 -5.60 16.06
N SER A 331 9.74 -5.82 14.93
CA SER A 331 9.52 -7.15 14.34
C SER A 331 10.83 -7.86 13.99
N ALA A 332 11.83 -7.11 13.49
CA ALA A 332 13.17 -7.64 13.22
C ALA A 332 14.02 -7.87 14.49
N GLY A 333 13.47 -7.65 15.69
CA GLY A 333 14.19 -7.76 16.96
C GLY A 333 15.35 -6.77 17.07
N ARG A 334 15.27 -5.63 16.38
CA ARG A 334 16.27 -4.55 16.37
C ARG A 334 15.82 -3.34 17.20
N PHE A 335 14.60 -3.35 17.70
CA PHE A 335 14.06 -2.36 18.61
C PHE A 335 13.18 -3.05 19.66
N LEU A 336 13.25 -2.62 20.92
CA LEU A 336 12.46 -3.16 22.02
C LEU A 336 11.86 -2.04 22.85
N ARG A 337 10.57 -2.17 23.15
CA ARG A 337 9.93 -1.42 24.23
C ARG A 337 9.73 -2.34 25.42
N LEU A 338 10.31 -1.97 26.55
CA LEU A 338 10.31 -2.77 27.77
C LEU A 338 9.69 -1.96 28.90
N ALA A 339 8.79 -2.58 29.67
CA ALA A 339 8.44 -2.09 31.01
C ALA A 339 9.20 -2.95 32.02
N VAL A 340 10.08 -2.31 32.76
CA VAL A 340 10.91 -2.93 33.78
C VAL A 340 10.45 -2.46 35.14
N ARG A 341 10.00 -3.38 35.98
CA ARG A 341 9.63 -3.07 37.37
C ARG A 341 10.76 -3.41 38.31
N CYS A 342 11.06 -2.47 39.21
CA CYS A 342 12.09 -2.63 40.23
C CYS A 342 11.69 -1.92 41.53
N THR A 343 12.41 -2.20 42.61
CA THR A 343 12.20 -1.55 43.92
C THR A 343 12.58 -0.07 43.86
N ASP A 344 11.80 0.81 44.48
CA ASP A 344 12.10 2.25 44.60
C ASP A 344 13.20 2.49 45.63
N ARG A 345 14.47 2.43 45.18
CA ARG A 345 15.63 2.77 46.01
C ARG A 345 16.58 3.69 45.25
N PRO A 346 17.27 4.63 45.94
CA PRO A 346 18.29 5.46 45.32
C PRO A 346 19.32 4.62 44.53
N GLY A 347 19.59 5.04 43.30
CA GLY A 347 20.56 4.38 42.41
C GLY A 347 20.03 3.19 41.60
N GLN A 348 18.77 2.76 41.77
CA GLN A 348 18.23 1.60 41.04
C GLN A 348 18.12 1.82 39.53
N LEU A 349 17.72 3.01 39.09
CA LEU A 349 17.72 3.35 37.67
C LEU A 349 19.14 3.28 37.09
N ALA A 350 20.14 3.82 37.79
CA ALA A 350 21.53 3.77 37.34
C ALA A 350 22.07 2.34 37.21
N ARG A 351 21.64 1.42 38.09
CA ARG A 351 21.96 -0.01 37.97
C ARG A 351 21.30 -0.63 36.74
N LEU A 352 20.00 -0.38 36.53
CA LEU A 352 19.28 -0.89 35.36
C LEU A 352 19.92 -0.42 34.04
N LEU A 353 20.26 0.88 33.93
CA LEU A 353 20.91 1.41 32.72
C LEU A 353 22.31 0.79 32.51
N ARG A 354 23.03 0.45 33.60
CA ARG A 354 24.32 -0.23 33.53
C ARG A 354 24.17 -1.66 32.99
N GLU A 355 23.20 -2.41 33.48
CA GLU A 355 22.91 -3.78 32.99
C GLU A 355 22.62 -3.77 31.48
N ILE A 356 21.83 -2.81 31.01
CA ILE A 356 21.55 -2.65 29.57
C ILE A 356 22.82 -2.29 28.79
N ALA A 357 23.64 -1.39 29.33
CA ALA A 357 24.91 -1.00 28.71
C ALA A 357 25.92 -2.16 28.65
N GLU A 358 25.95 -3.04 29.65
CA GLU A 358 26.80 -4.25 29.67
C GLU A 358 26.42 -5.24 28.56
N GLN A 359 25.13 -5.32 28.22
CA GLN A 359 24.66 -6.06 27.05
C GLN A 359 24.96 -5.36 25.72
N ARG A 360 25.49 -4.12 25.75
CA ARG A 360 25.80 -3.28 24.58
C ARG A 360 24.56 -2.93 23.76
N ALA A 361 23.43 -2.72 24.43
CA ALA A 361 22.21 -2.19 23.84
C ALA A 361 22.16 -0.66 24.02
N ASN A 362 21.64 0.05 23.01
CA ASN A 362 21.58 1.51 23.04
C ASN A 362 20.20 1.96 23.51
N ILE A 363 20.14 2.92 24.43
CA ILE A 363 18.89 3.39 25.04
C ILE A 363 18.44 4.64 24.30
N VAL A 364 17.24 4.59 23.74
CA VAL A 364 16.64 5.69 22.97
C VAL A 364 15.80 6.59 23.88
N ASP A 365 15.00 5.99 24.75
CA ASP A 365 14.12 6.70 25.66
C ASP A 365 13.99 5.98 27.01
N VAL A 366 13.80 6.76 28.07
CA VAL A 366 13.61 6.28 29.44
C VAL A 366 12.51 7.11 30.11
N ASN A 367 11.40 6.46 30.45
CA ASN A 367 10.35 7.06 31.26
C ASN A 367 10.24 6.32 32.60
N HIS A 368 10.44 7.06 33.69
CA HIS A 368 10.41 6.52 35.04
C HIS A 368 9.17 7.03 35.78
N SER A 369 8.25 6.11 36.09
CA SER A 369 6.98 6.43 36.73
C SER A 369 6.84 5.74 38.08
N ARG A 370 6.36 6.50 39.06
CA ARG A 370 5.99 6.03 40.41
C ARG A 370 4.48 6.02 40.65
N GLN A 371 3.70 6.43 39.65
CA GLN A 371 2.27 6.72 39.78
C GLN A 371 1.39 5.78 38.93
N SER A 372 1.87 4.58 38.60
CA SER A 372 1.09 3.59 37.86
C SER A 372 0.16 2.80 38.80
N PRO A 373 -1.15 2.65 38.50
CA PRO A 373 -2.11 1.89 39.32
C PRO A 373 -1.75 0.41 39.53
N ARG A 374 -0.82 -0.12 38.73
CA ARG A 374 -0.35 -1.51 38.76
C ARG A 374 0.88 -1.72 39.64
N LEU A 375 1.38 -0.68 40.31
CA LEU A 375 2.56 -0.72 41.19
C LEU A 375 2.16 -1.03 42.63
N SER A 376 2.91 -1.92 43.27
CA SER A 376 2.84 -2.10 44.73
C SER A 376 3.54 -0.93 45.44
N PHE A 377 3.23 -0.70 46.71
CA PHE A 377 3.90 0.33 47.51
C PHE A 377 5.42 0.07 47.54
N GLY A 378 6.23 1.04 47.10
CA GLY A 378 7.69 0.92 47.02
C GLY A 378 8.24 0.28 45.74
N GLU A 379 7.42 0.09 44.70
CA GLU A 379 7.86 -0.28 43.34
C GLU A 379 7.84 0.93 42.39
N VAL A 380 8.72 0.91 41.40
CA VAL A 380 8.71 1.84 40.26
C VAL A 380 8.65 1.07 38.95
N GLU A 381 8.06 1.68 37.93
CA GLU A 381 8.09 1.18 36.55
C GLU A 381 9.00 2.09 35.72
N VAL A 382 9.95 1.47 35.02
CA VAL A 382 10.82 2.13 34.05
C VAL A 382 10.44 1.60 32.67
N ALA A 383 9.77 2.43 31.87
CA ALA A 383 9.55 2.16 30.47
C ALA A 383 10.81 2.57 29.68
N LEU A 384 11.30 1.67 28.85
CA LEU A 384 12.55 1.81 28.11
C LEU A 384 12.29 1.52 26.63
N SER A 385 12.83 2.38 25.76
CA SER A 385 12.99 2.08 24.33
C SER A 385 14.45 1.79 24.06
N VAL A 386 14.77 0.62 23.51
CA VAL A 386 16.14 0.12 23.38
C VAL A 386 16.39 -0.43 21.98
N GLU A 387 17.45 0.03 21.34
CA GLU A 387 17.96 -0.52 20.09
C GLU A 387 18.80 -1.78 20.34
N THR A 388 18.52 -2.82 19.56
CA THR A 388 19.19 -4.11 19.63
C THR A 388 19.68 -4.52 18.24
N ARG A 389 20.41 -5.63 18.15
CA ARG A 389 21.11 -6.04 16.91
C ARG A 389 20.40 -7.18 16.17
N GLY A 390 19.16 -7.46 16.53
CA GLY A 390 18.37 -8.58 16.02
C GLY A 390 17.94 -9.55 17.13
N PRO A 391 17.20 -10.61 16.76
CA PRO A 391 16.45 -11.45 17.70
C PRO A 391 17.29 -12.13 18.78
N ALA A 392 18.54 -12.49 18.45
CA ALA A 392 19.45 -13.10 19.42
C ALA A 392 19.89 -12.10 20.49
N HIS A 393 20.19 -10.86 20.10
CA HIS A 393 20.61 -9.81 21.03
C HIS A 393 19.44 -9.33 21.90
N SER A 394 18.25 -9.15 21.31
CA SER A 394 17.05 -8.79 22.08
C SER A 394 16.70 -9.85 23.13
N SER A 395 16.77 -11.14 22.77
CA SER A 395 16.54 -12.25 23.70
C SER A 395 17.59 -12.30 24.81
N ALA A 396 18.87 -12.08 24.49
CA ALA A 396 19.96 -12.05 25.46
C ALA A 396 19.78 -10.90 26.46
N LEU A 397 19.41 -9.71 26.00
CA LEU A 397 19.13 -8.56 26.86
C LEU A 397 17.98 -8.84 27.82
N ILE A 398 16.85 -9.35 27.33
CA ILE A 398 15.68 -9.68 28.17
C ILE A 398 16.05 -10.72 29.22
N LYS A 399 16.82 -11.74 28.83
CA LYS A 399 17.30 -12.78 29.76
C LYS A 399 18.20 -12.17 30.84
N ALA A 400 19.18 -11.35 30.48
CA ALA A 400 20.10 -10.71 31.43
C ALA A 400 19.34 -9.86 32.46
N LEU A 401 18.36 -9.07 32.01
CA LEU A 401 17.53 -8.27 32.91
C LEU A 401 16.70 -9.14 33.87
N ARG A 402 16.13 -10.25 33.40
CA ARG A 402 15.40 -11.19 34.26
C ARG A 402 16.31 -11.89 35.27
N ASP A 403 17.50 -12.30 34.84
CA ASP A 403 18.50 -12.94 35.71
C ASP A 403 19.02 -11.97 36.79
N ALA A 404 19.08 -10.67 36.49
CA ALA A 404 19.39 -9.61 37.46
C ALA A 404 18.24 -9.30 38.45
N GLY A 405 17.13 -10.03 38.36
CA GLY A 405 16.00 -9.93 39.29
C GLY A 405 14.93 -8.91 38.88
N TYR A 406 15.01 -8.33 37.69
CA TYR A 406 13.98 -7.42 37.19
C TYR A 406 12.76 -8.15 36.64
N ARG A 407 11.57 -7.59 36.87
CA ARG A 407 10.35 -8.04 36.17
C ARG A 407 10.23 -7.29 34.86
N VAL A 408 10.45 -8.00 33.76
CA VAL A 408 10.47 -7.41 32.40
C VAL A 408 9.22 -7.85 31.63
N ALA A 409 8.41 -6.87 31.25
CA ALA A 409 7.35 -7.03 30.27
C ALA A 409 7.78 -6.38 28.95
N ILE A 410 7.60 -7.11 27.84
CA ILE A 410 7.71 -6.51 26.51
C ILE A 410 6.41 -5.74 26.28
N LEU A 411 6.52 -4.46 26.02
CA LEU A 411 5.39 -3.66 25.60
C LEU A 411 5.17 -4.00 24.12
N ALA A 412 4.01 -4.60 23.81
CA ALA A 412 3.54 -4.58 22.43
C ALA A 412 3.42 -3.12 22.00
N ASP A 413 3.53 -2.83 20.70
CA ASP A 413 3.13 -1.54 20.16
C ASP A 413 1.63 -1.34 20.40
N THR A 414 1.25 -0.96 21.62
CA THR A 414 -0.05 -0.38 21.89
C THR A 414 0.03 1.03 21.34
N THR A 415 -0.39 1.18 20.09
CA THR A 415 -0.85 2.48 19.58
C THR A 415 -1.78 3.07 20.65
N PRO A 416 -1.54 4.30 21.13
CA PRO A 416 -2.54 4.99 21.94
C PRO A 416 -3.85 5.17 21.16
#